data_AF-W7Y7K7-F1
#
_entry.id   AF-W7Y7K7-F1
#
_cell.length_a   1.000
_cell.length_b   1.000
_cell.length_c   1.000
_cell.angle_alpha   90.00
_cell.angle_beta   90.00
_cell.angle_gamma   90.00
#
_symmetry.space_group_name_H-M   'P 1'
#
loop_
_entity.id
_entity.type
_entity.pdbx_description
1 polymer ?
#
loop_
_entity_poly.entity_id
_entity_poly.type
_entity_poly.pdbx_seq_one_letter_code
_entity_poly.pdbx_strand_id
1 'polypeptide(L)' 'MEIYAWRIMSNHMYLIFRSTDGLKSEVLLSDFKRLTSRVLVKTIQENTRESRKEWSLAQFKEWGEQSSNVKHYQF' A
#
# COMPACT_ATOMS: atom_id res chain seq x y z
N MET A 1 -6.64 -15.39 -3.04
CA MET A 1 -7.16 -14.42 -2.03
C MET A 1 -8.62 -14.19 -2.32
N GLU A 2 -9.50 -14.50 -1.37
CA GLU A 2 -10.92 -14.17 -1.46
C GLU A 2 -11.25 -13.06 -0.47
N ILE A 3 -11.95 -12.02 -0.94
CA ILE A 3 -12.31 -10.86 -0.13
C ILE A 3 -13.80 -10.95 0.22
N TYR A 4 -14.12 -10.93 1.51
CA TYR A 4 -15.50 -10.92 2.00
C TYR A 4 -16.01 -9.50 2.26
N ALA A 5 -15.15 -8.63 2.80
CA ALA A 5 -15.47 -7.24 3.06
C ALA A 5 -14.22 -6.38 3.07
N TRP A 6 -14.36 -5.11 2.70
CA TRP A 6 -13.31 -4.11 2.83
C TRP A 6 -13.90 -2.72 3.05
N ARG A 7 -13.13 -1.85 3.71
CA ARG A 7 -13.46 -0.42 3.88
C ARG A 7 -12.17 0.39 3.83
N ILE A 8 -12.07 1.32 2.87
CA ILE A 8 -10.97 2.29 2.82
C ILE A 8 -11.39 3.54 3.60
N MET A 9 -10.51 3.95 4.51
CA MET A 9 -10.58 5.22 5.25
C MET A 9 -9.48 6.13 4.74
N SER A 10 -9.52 7.40 5.13
CA SER A 10 -8.51 8.39 4.73
C SER A 10 -7.08 8.05 5.20
N ASN A 11 -6.94 7.20 6.22
CA ASN A 11 -5.64 6.86 6.85
C ASN A 11 -5.38 5.35 7.05
N HIS A 12 -6.36 4.47 6.84
CA HIS A 12 -6.18 3.02 6.95
C HIS A 12 -7.26 2.28 6.18
N MET A 13 -7.17 0.95 6.13
CA MET A 13 -8.18 0.09 5.50
C MET A 13 -8.49 -1.10 6.41
N TYR A 14 -9.77 -1.45 6.48
CA TYR A 14 -10.21 -2.74 7.03
C TYR A 14 -10.38 -3.73 5.89
N LEU A 15 -9.94 -4.98 6.10
CA LEU A 15 -9.97 -6.04 5.10
C LEU A 15 -10.28 -7.38 5.77
N ILE A 16 -11.39 -8.00 5.38
CA ILE A 16 -11.79 -9.35 5.78
C ILE A 16 -11.59 -10.25 4.58
N PHE A 17 -10.65 -11.18 4.67
CA PHE A 17 -10.25 -12.04 3.55
C PHE A 17 -9.88 -13.44 4.02
N ARG A 18 -9.93 -14.39 3.08
CA ARG A 18 -9.40 -15.74 3.23
C ARG A 18 -8.23 -15.95 2.28
N SER A 19 -7.18 -16.60 2.79
CA SER A 19 -6.12 -17.13 1.94
C SER A 19 -6.60 -18.41 1.26
N THR A 20 -6.39 -18.49 -0.05
CA THR A 20 -6.72 -19.68 -0.86
C THR A 20 -5.45 -20.47 -1.13
N ASP A 21 -5.59 -21.73 -1.57
CA ASP A 21 -4.48 -22.52 -2.14
C ASP A 21 -3.34 -22.86 -1.17
N GLY A 22 -3.63 -22.93 0.14
CA GLY A 22 -2.67 -23.34 1.17
C GLY A 22 -1.58 -22.30 1.48
N LEU A 23 -1.64 -21.11 0.88
CA LEU A 23 -0.75 -20.00 1.22
C LEU A 23 -1.03 -19.49 2.64
N LYS A 24 0.03 -19.22 3.40
CA LYS A 24 -0.10 -18.53 4.70
C LYS A 24 -0.66 -17.13 4.48
N SER A 25 -1.64 -16.74 5.29
CA SER A 25 -2.27 -15.42 5.24
C SER A 25 -1.27 -14.28 5.39
N GLU A 26 -0.22 -14.49 6.18
CA GLU A 26 0.87 -13.53 6.44
C GLU A 26 1.64 -13.18 5.15
N VAL A 27 1.99 -14.20 4.36
CA VAL A 27 2.73 -14.06 3.09
C VAL A 27 1.86 -13.33 2.09
N LEU A 28 0.61 -13.78 1.94
CA LEU A 28 -0.36 -13.19 1.03
C LEU A 28 -0.63 -11.71 1.36
N LEU A 29 -0.78 -11.37 2.65
CA LEU A 29 -0.99 -10.00 3.08
C LEU A 29 0.26 -9.12 2.87
N SER A 30 1.44 -9.67 3.11
CA SER A 30 2.71 -8.98 2.85
C SER A 30 2.86 -8.61 1.37
N ASP A 31 2.59 -9.58 0.49
CA ASP A 31 2.64 -9.37 -0.96
C ASP A 31 1.57 -8.37 -1.42
N PHE A 32 0.35 -8.48 -0.88
CA PHE A 32 -0.73 -7.52 -1.15
C PHE A 32 -0.30 -6.09 -0.79
N LYS A 33 0.24 -5.87 0.42
CA LYS A 33 0.73 -4.55 0.85
C LYS A 33 1.86 -4.04 -0.04
N ARG A 34 2.82 -4.89 -0.40
CA ARG A 34 3.96 -4.52 -1.25
C ARG A 34 3.51 -4.16 -2.67
N LEU A 35 2.64 -4.97 -3.27
CA LEU A 35 2.12 -4.74 -4.62
C LEU A 35 1.31 -3.45 -4.68
N THR A 36 0.31 -3.31 -3.78
CA THR A 36 -0.57 -2.14 -3.75
C THR A 36 0.20 -0.86 -3.45
N SER A 37 1.16 -0.88 -2.53
CA SER A 37 2.08 0.24 -2.28
C SER A 37 2.77 0.71 -3.55
N ARG A 38 3.41 -0.19 -4.31
CA ARG A 38 4.11 0.15 -5.56
C ARG A 38 3.18 0.73 -6.62
N VAL A 39 2.01 0.12 -6.78
CA VAL A 39 1.01 0.59 -7.75
C VAL A 39 0.47 1.96 -7.33
N LEU A 40 0.17 2.19 -6.05
CA LEU A 40 -0.31 3.47 -5.54
C LEU A 40 0.71 4.59 -5.74
N VAL A 41 1.98 4.38 -5.39
CA VAL A 41 3.04 5.37 -5.63
C VAL A 41 3.10 5.73 -7.11
N LYS A 42 3.13 4.74 -8.00
CA LYS A 42 3.18 4.96 -9.45
C LYS A 42 1.95 5.74 -9.93
N THR A 43 0.76 5.35 -9.50
CA THR A 43 -0.49 6.04 -9.86
C THR A 43 -0.47 7.49 -9.38
N ILE A 44 0.02 7.78 -8.18
CA ILE A 44 0.16 9.15 -7.67
C ILE A 44 1.19 9.92 -8.51
N GLN A 45 2.35 9.31 -8.83
CA GLN A 45 3.39 9.92 -9.67
C GLN A 45 2.89 10.27 -11.07
N GLU A 46 2.07 9.42 -11.68
CA GLU A 46 1.56 9.62 -13.04
C GLU A 46 0.28 10.48 -13.08
N ASN A 47 -0.33 10.78 -11.92
CA ASN A 47 -1.55 11.57 -11.84
C ASN A 47 -1.26 13.08 -11.97
N THR A 48 -1.74 13.69 -13.05
CA THR A 48 -1.60 15.12 -13.34
C THR A 48 -2.65 16.01 -12.69
N ARG A 49 -3.70 15.42 -12.10
CA ARG A 49 -4.83 16.13 -11.48
C ARG A 49 -4.73 16.26 -9.96
N GLU A 50 -3.92 15.42 -9.31
CA GLU A 50 -3.79 15.43 -7.85
C GLU A 50 -2.87 16.58 -7.40
N SER A 51 -3.47 17.62 -6.80
CA SER A 51 -2.74 18.81 -6.37
C SER A 51 -1.74 18.55 -5.25
N ARG A 52 -1.95 17.51 -4.42
CA ARG A 52 -1.06 17.17 -3.30
C ARG A 52 -0.02 16.12 -3.64
N LYS A 53 0.12 15.74 -4.91
CA LYS A 53 1.02 14.66 -5.37
C LYS A 53 2.43 14.81 -4.79
N GLU A 54 3.07 15.96 -5.01
CA GLU A 54 4.45 16.20 -4.58
C GLU A 54 4.59 16.12 -3.06
N TRP A 55 3.65 16.73 -2.34
CA TRP A 55 3.62 16.69 -0.88
C TRP A 55 3.47 15.26 -0.35
N SER A 56 2.53 14.48 -0.89
CA SER A 56 2.31 13.09 -0.48
C SER A 56 3.54 12.22 -0.77
N LEU A 57 4.13 12.34 -1.96
CA LEU A 57 5.33 11.57 -2.33
C LEU A 57 6.54 11.92 -1.44
N ALA A 58 6.71 13.19 -1.10
CA ALA A 58 7.78 13.62 -0.19
C ALA A 58 7.61 12.99 1.20
N GLN A 59 6.39 13.01 1.75
CA GLN A 59 6.10 12.38 3.03
C GLN A 59 6.37 10.86 2.98
N PHE A 60 5.84 10.16 1.98
CA PHE A 60 6.05 8.71 1.87
C PHE A 60 7.53 8.35 1.72
N LYS A 61 8.33 9.20 1.06
CA LYS A 61 9.76 9.01 0.92
C LYS A 61 10.48 9.16 2.25
N GLU A 62 10.17 10.21 3.01
CA GLU A 62 10.73 10.45 4.35
C GLU A 62 10.46 9.26 5.29
N TRP A 63 9.23 8.74 5.31
CA TRP A 63 8.90 7.55 6.10
C TRP A 63 9.59 6.28 5.59
N GLY A 64 9.80 6.18 4.27
CA GLY A 64 10.55 5.09 3.66
C GLY A 64 12.03 5.09 4.06
N GLU A 65 12.65 6.26 4.15
CA GLU A 65 14.06 6.42 4.55
C GLU A 65 14.30 6.08 6.03
N GLN A 66 13.29 6.29 6.89
CA GLN A 66 13.34 5.92 8.31
C GLN A 66 13.14 4.42 8.56
N SER A 67 12.76 3.66 7.54
CA SER A 67 12.39 2.25 7.65
C SER A 67 13.56 1.34 7.32
N SER A 68 13.77 0.31 8.13
CA SER A 68 14.85 -0.67 7.91
C SER A 68 14.55 -1.68 6.81
N ASN A 69 13.27 -1.85 6.44
CA ASN A 69 12.81 -2.89 5.53
C ASN A 69 12.07 -2.36 4.28
N VAL A 70 11.99 -1.03 4.12
CA VAL A 70 11.43 -0.37 2.95
C VAL A 70 12.53 0.40 2.23
N LYS A 71 12.55 0.34 0.89
CA LYS A 71 13.62 0.94 0.09
C LYS A 71 13.34 2.37 -0.38
N HIS A 72 12.07 2.72 -0.58
CA HIS A 72 11.70 3.95 -1.29
C HIS A 72 10.55 4.72 -0.64
N TYR A 73 9.37 4.11 -0.53
CA TYR A 73 8.16 4.80 -0.07
C TYR A 73 7.40 3.92 0.92
N GLN A 74 7.01 4.50 2.06
CA GLN A 74 6.20 3.85 3.08
C GLN A 74 4.91 4.63 3.35
N PHE A 75 3.82 3.90 3.61
CA PHE A 75 2.49 4.40 4.01
C PHE A 75 2.17 3.94 5.42
#